data_AF-A0A351Y4N5-F1
#
_entry.id   AF-A0A351Y4N5-F1
#
_cell.length_a   1.000
_cell.length_b   1.000
_cell.length_c   1.000
_cell.angle_alpha   90.00
_cell.angle_beta   90.00
_cell.angle_gamma   90.00
#
_symmetry.space_group_name_H-M   'P 1'
#
loop_
_entity.id
_entity.type
_entity.pdbx_description
1 polymer ?
#
loop_
_entity_poly.entity_id
_entity_poly.type
_entity_poly.pdbx_seq_one_letter_code
_entity_poly.pdbx_strand_id
1 'polypeptide(L)'
;MKPFFEGGQTSIVQRLPKARGFTRYFKLVKDVVIVNLGALDADPRIADKMEITKQVLKDLGYIKSAKAFVKLLSHGEYAKHLTFTDIDSFSAAAKTKMENPGTVHSASRKAPIAVVKDKKSKV
;
A
#
# COMPACT_ATOMS: atom_id res chain seq x y z
N MET A 1 5.14 26.97 -34.07
CA MET A 1 5.98 25.80 -34.41
C MET A 1 5.70 24.69 -33.40
N LYS A 2 5.64 23.41 -33.80
CA LYS A 2 5.46 22.30 -32.84
C LYS A 2 6.80 22.06 -32.08
N PRO A 3 6.79 21.72 -30.78
CA PRO A 3 8.03 21.56 -29.99
C PRO A 3 9.04 20.54 -30.54
N PHE A 4 8.59 19.60 -31.38
CA PHE A 4 9.41 18.52 -31.95
C PHE A 4 9.71 18.74 -33.45
N PHE A 5 9.48 19.94 -33.98
CA PHE A 5 9.69 20.25 -35.39
C PHE A 5 11.12 20.77 -35.62
N GLU A 6 11.93 19.99 -36.34
CA GLU A 6 13.37 20.27 -36.62
C GLU A 6 13.57 20.76 -38.07
N GLY A 7 12.68 21.60 -38.59
CA GLY A 7 12.92 22.30 -39.87
C GLY A 7 12.97 21.42 -41.12
N GLY A 8 12.28 20.28 -41.12
CA GLY A 8 12.25 19.33 -42.24
C GLY A 8 13.08 18.07 -42.01
N GLN A 9 13.93 18.06 -40.97
CA GLN A 9 14.53 16.84 -40.47
C GLN A 9 13.47 15.98 -39.74
N THR A 10 13.57 14.66 -39.82
CA THR A 10 12.69 13.74 -39.06
C THR A 10 12.83 14.02 -37.57
N SER A 11 11.74 14.19 -36.82
CA SER A 11 11.85 14.59 -35.40
C SER A 11 12.63 13.58 -34.57
N ILE A 12 13.37 14.03 -33.54
CA ILE A 12 14.12 13.14 -32.65
C ILE A 12 13.26 12.03 -32.01
N VAL A 13 11.99 12.30 -31.72
CA VAL A 13 11.03 11.33 -31.16
C VAL A 13 10.75 10.18 -32.12
N GLN A 14 10.87 10.41 -33.43
CA GLN A 14 10.70 9.40 -34.48
C GLN A 14 11.99 8.62 -34.75
N ARG A 15 13.17 9.22 -34.48
CA ARG A 15 14.47 8.56 -34.65
C ARG A 15 14.78 7.59 -33.53
N LEU A 16 14.30 7.86 -32.31
CA LEU A 16 14.48 6.98 -31.17
C LEU A 16 13.63 5.70 -31.28
N PRO A 17 14.10 4.55 -30.78
CA PRO A 17 13.32 3.32 -30.75
C PRO A 17 12.02 3.52 -29.95
N LYS A 18 10.88 3.13 -30.54
CA LYS A 18 9.55 3.37 -29.99
C LYS A 18 9.29 2.62 -28.67
N ALA A 19 9.96 1.49 -28.48
CA ALA A 19 9.89 0.73 -27.26
C ALA A 19 10.75 1.41 -26.18
N ARG A 20 10.09 2.00 -25.17
CA ARG A 20 10.76 2.59 -23.99
C ARG A 20 11.32 1.54 -23.00
N GLY A 21 11.26 0.24 -23.32
CA GLY A 21 11.65 -0.89 -22.45
C GLY A 21 10.48 -1.77 -22.01
N PHE A 22 10.73 -2.72 -21.08
CA PHE A 22 9.69 -3.52 -20.42
C PHE A 22 8.75 -2.60 -19.64
N THR A 23 7.45 -2.66 -19.95
CA THR A 23 6.43 -1.96 -19.18
C THR A 23 6.40 -2.55 -17.76
N ARG A 24 6.88 -1.80 -16.77
CA ARG A 24 6.85 -2.14 -15.33
C ARG A 24 5.55 -2.88 -14.94
N TYR A 25 5.65 -4.16 -14.58
CA TYR A 25 4.53 -4.96 -14.02
C TYR A 25 3.93 -4.33 -12.74
N PHE A 26 4.65 -3.44 -12.08
CA PHE A 26 4.23 -2.81 -10.82
C PHE A 26 3.01 -1.88 -10.95
N LYS A 27 2.54 -1.56 -12.16
CA LYS A 27 1.20 -0.94 -12.37
C LYS A 27 0.04 -1.93 -12.21
N LEU A 28 0.31 -3.24 -12.17
CA LEU A 28 -0.66 -4.30 -11.86
C LEU A 28 -0.61 -4.72 -10.38
N VAL A 29 0.34 -4.18 -9.60
CA VAL A 29 0.44 -4.43 -8.16
C VAL A 29 -0.54 -3.49 -7.48
N LYS A 30 -1.41 -4.05 -6.63
CA LYS A 30 -2.35 -3.26 -5.83
C LYS A 30 -1.58 -2.17 -5.07
N ASP A 31 -2.08 -0.94 -5.08
CA ASP A 31 -1.50 0.15 -4.30
C ASP A 31 -1.50 -0.24 -2.82
N VAL A 32 -0.30 -0.39 -2.25
CA VAL A 32 -0.10 -0.73 -0.84
C VAL A 32 0.24 0.53 -0.07
N VAL A 33 -0.52 0.82 0.97
CA VAL A 33 -0.22 1.86 1.94
C VAL A 33 0.68 1.26 3.02
N ILE A 34 1.83 1.88 3.21
CA ILE A 34 2.84 1.44 4.18
C ILE A 34 2.61 2.20 5.49
N VAL A 35 2.55 1.45 6.59
CA VAL A 35 2.51 2.01 7.95
C VAL A 35 3.64 1.37 8.76
N ASN A 36 4.42 2.18 9.46
CA ASN A 36 5.56 1.73 10.26
C ASN A 36 5.18 1.67 11.74
N LEU A 37 5.60 0.61 12.44
CA LEU A 37 5.31 0.43 13.86
C LEU A 37 5.81 1.59 14.73
N GLY A 38 7.02 2.11 14.48
CA GLY A 38 7.54 3.23 15.28
C GLY A 38 6.81 4.56 15.04
N ALA A 39 6.17 4.72 13.87
CA ALA A 39 5.33 5.89 13.62
C ALA A 39 4.02 5.84 14.42
N LEU A 40 3.53 4.63 14.74
CA LEU A 40 2.36 4.43 15.61
C LEU A 40 2.76 4.57 17.08
N ASP A 41 3.95 4.09 17.45
CA ASP A 41 4.46 4.19 18.82
C ASP A 41 4.67 5.66 19.23
N ALA A 42 5.25 6.46 18.34
CA ALA A 42 5.51 7.88 18.57
C ALA A 42 4.24 8.77 18.57
N ASP A 43 3.08 8.26 18.13
CA ASP A 43 1.86 9.06 18.10
C ASP A 43 1.27 9.20 19.53
N PRO A 44 1.15 10.43 20.06
CA PRO A 44 0.57 10.64 21.39
C PRO A 44 -0.92 10.30 21.46
N ARG A 45 -1.62 10.24 20.31
CA ARG A 45 -3.06 9.92 20.24
C ARG A 45 -3.33 8.43 20.45
N ILE A 46 -2.29 7.59 20.37
CA ILE A 46 -2.39 6.15 20.51
C ILE A 46 -2.03 5.76 21.95
N ALA A 47 -3.04 5.33 22.70
CA ALA A 47 -2.87 4.79 24.04
C ALA A 47 -2.31 3.36 24.02
N ASP A 48 -1.67 2.98 25.12
CA ASP A 48 -1.21 1.60 25.31
C ASP A 48 -2.42 0.64 25.39
N LYS A 49 -2.30 -0.56 24.80
CA LYS A 49 -3.37 -1.57 24.66
C LYS A 49 -4.55 -1.17 23.79
N MET A 50 -4.43 -0.10 22.99
CA MET A 50 -5.47 0.30 22.05
C MET A 50 -5.60 -0.70 20.88
N GLU A 51 -6.83 -0.89 20.42
CA GLU A 51 -7.11 -1.64 19.19
C GLU A 51 -6.96 -0.74 17.95
N ILE A 52 -6.09 -1.14 17.03
CA ILE A 52 -5.82 -0.46 15.78
C ILE A 52 -6.50 -1.22 14.65
N THR A 53 -7.55 -0.60 14.11
CA THR A 53 -8.25 -1.03 12.90
C THR A 53 -7.94 -0.09 11.72
N LYS A 54 -8.30 -0.49 10.49
CA LYS A 54 -8.21 0.40 9.32
C LYS A 54 -9.00 1.69 9.47
N GLN A 55 -10.12 1.69 10.22
CA GLN A 55 -10.89 2.90 10.48
C GLN A 55 -10.10 3.85 11.39
N VAL A 56 -9.55 3.35 12.49
CA VAL A 56 -8.72 4.14 13.40
C VAL A 56 -7.51 4.73 12.68
N LEU A 57 -6.83 3.95 11.83
CA LEU A 57 -5.72 4.45 11.02
C LEU A 57 -6.14 5.56 10.05
N LYS A 58 -7.38 5.54 9.56
CA LYS A 58 -7.91 6.58 8.67
C LYS A 58 -8.19 7.85 9.47
N ASP A 59 -8.81 7.72 10.63
CA ASP A 59 -9.18 8.85 11.49
C ASP A 59 -7.93 9.55 12.05
N LEU A 60 -6.87 8.78 12.32
CA LEU A 60 -5.55 9.30 12.71
C LEU A 60 -4.77 9.93 11.54
N GLY A 61 -5.19 9.68 10.29
CA GLY A 61 -4.60 10.25 9.07
C GLY A 61 -3.48 9.42 8.42
N TYR A 62 -3.21 8.19 8.89
CA TYR A 62 -2.20 7.31 8.30
C TYR A 62 -2.63 6.72 6.96
N ILE A 63 -3.94 6.55 6.74
CA ILE A 63 -4.49 6.06 5.48
C ILE A 63 -5.58 7.00 4.96
N LYS A 64 -5.67 7.15 3.63
CA LYS A 64 -6.71 8.00 3.01
C LYS A 64 -8.09 7.33 2.98
N SER A 65 -8.14 6.01 2.97
CA SER A 65 -9.37 5.23 2.83
C SER A 65 -9.26 3.92 3.60
N ALA A 66 -10.34 3.54 4.30
CA ALA A 66 -10.44 2.24 4.96
C ALA A 66 -10.45 1.05 3.99
N LYS A 67 -10.61 1.30 2.67
CA LYS A 67 -10.49 0.28 1.62
C LYS A 67 -9.06 0.09 1.12
N ALA A 68 -8.12 0.93 1.56
CA ALA A 68 -6.73 0.83 1.15
C ALA A 68 -6.11 -0.47 1.66
N PHE A 69 -5.24 -1.08 0.86
CA PHE A 69 -4.49 -2.25 1.27
C PHE A 69 -3.33 -1.81 2.18
N VAL A 70 -3.34 -2.23 3.45
CA VAL A 70 -2.37 -1.76 4.45
C VAL A 70 -1.34 -2.85 4.73
N LYS A 71 -0.07 -2.46 4.66
CA LYS A 71 1.06 -3.29 5.08
C LYS A 71 1.81 -2.66 6.23
N LEU A 72 1.92 -3.39 7.35
CA LEU A 72 2.71 -2.97 8.50
C LEU A 72 4.18 -3.42 8.38
N LEU A 73 5.09 -2.48 8.63
CA LEU A 73 6.53 -2.67 8.60
C LEU A 73 7.18 -2.34 9.96
N SER A 74 8.33 -2.94 10.20
CA SER A 74 9.04 -2.93 11.50
C SER A 74 9.98 -1.74 11.72
N HIS A 75 9.86 -0.66 10.95
CA HIS A 75 10.79 0.46 11.04
C HIS A 75 10.51 1.30 12.31
N GLY A 76 11.57 1.63 13.04
CA GLY A 76 11.51 2.36 14.32
C GLY A 76 11.46 1.47 15.57
N GLU A 77 11.46 2.12 16.73
CA GLU A 77 11.25 1.49 18.03
C GLU A 77 9.76 1.20 18.23
N TYR A 78 9.44 0.15 18.98
CA TYR A 78 8.07 -0.27 19.26
C TYR A 78 8.02 -0.74 20.71
N ALA A 79 7.57 0.13 21.60
CA ALA A 79 7.49 -0.13 23.02
C ALA A 79 6.05 -0.38 23.49
N LYS A 80 5.05 0.25 22.87
CA LYS A 80 3.63 0.06 23.22
C LYS A 80 3.12 -1.32 22.83
N HIS A 81 2.18 -1.82 23.62
CA HIS A 81 1.43 -3.04 23.34
C HIS A 81 0.14 -2.67 22.60
N LEU A 82 0.11 -2.77 21.27
CA LEU A 82 -1.08 -2.46 20.48
C LEU A 82 -1.76 -3.74 20.00
N THR A 83 -3.07 -3.72 19.80
CA THR A 83 -3.78 -4.87 19.19
C THR A 83 -4.10 -4.52 17.75
N PHE A 84 -3.68 -5.33 16.77
CA PHE A 84 -3.91 -5.05 15.34
C PHE A 84 -5.01 -5.96 14.79
N THR A 85 -6.13 -5.35 14.40
CA THR A 85 -7.30 -6.04 13.84
C THR A 85 -7.56 -5.55 12.41
N ASP A 86 -7.92 -6.46 11.50
CA ASP A 86 -8.29 -6.14 10.10
C ASP A 86 -7.15 -5.50 9.26
N ILE A 87 -5.89 -5.86 9.50
CA ILE A 87 -4.75 -5.46 8.66
C ILE A 87 -4.45 -6.54 7.62
N ASP A 88 -4.14 -6.14 6.38
CA ASP A 88 -4.01 -7.07 5.26
C ASP A 88 -2.69 -7.84 5.24
N SER A 89 -1.58 -7.17 5.61
CA SER A 89 -0.25 -7.77 5.51
C SER A 89 0.72 -7.23 6.57
N PHE A 90 1.62 -8.11 7.01
CA PHE A 90 2.69 -7.80 7.96
C PHE A 90 4.02 -8.31 7.38
N SER A 91 5.08 -7.52 7.49
CA SER A 91 6.43 -8.02 7.17
C SER A 91 6.89 -9.06 8.20
N ALA A 92 7.81 -9.94 7.82
CA ALA A 92 8.36 -10.94 8.73
C ALA A 92 9.00 -10.29 9.96
N ALA A 93 9.79 -9.23 9.76
CA ALA A 93 10.41 -8.47 10.84
C ALA A 93 9.40 -7.69 11.72
N ALA A 94 8.21 -7.36 11.20
CA ALA A 94 7.16 -6.75 12.01
C ALA A 94 6.53 -7.79 12.93
N LYS A 95 6.24 -8.99 12.41
CA LYS A 95 5.71 -10.09 13.21
C LYS A 95 6.63 -10.43 14.38
N THR A 96 7.93 -10.56 14.13
CA THR A 96 8.90 -10.85 15.21
C THR A 96 8.96 -9.75 16.26
N LYS A 97 8.88 -8.46 15.87
CA LYS A 97 8.81 -7.35 16.84
C LYS A 97 7.52 -7.35 17.66
N MET A 98 6.43 -7.85 17.09
CA MET A 98 5.12 -7.85 17.73
C MET A 98 4.85 -9.13 18.55
N GLU A 99 5.53 -10.25 18.28
CA GLU A 99 5.37 -11.56 18.96
C GLU A 99 5.77 -11.57 20.45
N ASN A 100 6.27 -10.45 20.99
CA ASN A 100 6.33 -10.25 22.43
C ASN A 100 4.93 -10.38 23.07
N PRO A 101 4.81 -10.93 24.29
CA PRO A 101 3.55 -11.42 24.86
C PRO A 101 2.57 -10.27 25.09
N GLY A 102 1.67 -10.03 24.14
CA GLY A 102 0.64 -8.99 24.23
C GLY A 102 0.00 -8.59 22.90
N THR A 103 0.66 -8.84 21.76
CA THR A 103 0.16 -8.36 20.45
C THR A 103 -0.57 -9.46 19.69
N VAL A 104 -1.91 -9.34 19.56
CA VAL A 104 -2.74 -10.24 18.74
C VAL A 104 -2.83 -9.69 17.31
N HIS A 105 -2.65 -10.56 16.32
CA HIS A 105 -2.76 -10.22 14.89
C HIS A 105 -3.81 -11.10 14.23
N SER A 106 -4.89 -10.49 13.74
CA SER A 106 -5.82 -11.18 12.85
C SER A 106 -5.67 -10.62 11.43
N ALA A 107 -5.24 -11.47 10.50
CA ALA A 107 -5.15 -11.09 9.10
C ALA A 107 -6.53 -11.18 8.44
N SER A 108 -7.02 -10.08 7.86
CA SER A 108 -8.23 -10.08 7.06
C SER A 108 -7.95 -10.70 5.69
N ARG A 109 -8.07 -12.03 5.56
CA ARG A 109 -8.04 -12.67 4.23
C ARG A 109 -9.34 -12.36 3.48
N LYS A 110 -9.50 -11.14 2.94
CA LYS A 110 -10.46 -10.94 1.86
C LYS A 110 -9.86 -11.53 0.59
N ALA A 111 -10.56 -12.51 -0.01
CA ALA A 111 -10.21 -13.08 -1.31
C ALA A 111 -9.93 -11.96 -2.33
N PRO A 112 -9.00 -12.15 -3.29
CA PRO A 112 -8.80 -11.16 -4.33
C PRO A 112 -10.14 -10.86 -4.98
N ILE A 113 -10.54 -9.57 -4.98
CA ILE A 113 -11.72 -9.09 -5.69
C ILE A 113 -11.63 -9.65 -7.10
N ALA A 114 -12.50 -10.61 -7.42
CA ALA A 114 -12.57 -11.15 -8.77
C ALA A 114 -12.82 -9.97 -9.70
N VAL A 115 -11.97 -9.79 -10.70
CA VAL A 115 -12.20 -8.81 -11.77
C VAL A 115 -13.58 -9.15 -12.34
N VAL A 116 -14.56 -8.27 -12.09
CA VAL A 116 -15.90 -8.40 -12.65
C VAL A 116 -15.73 -8.34 -14.16
N LYS A 117 -15.70 -9.50 -14.81
CA LYS A 117 -15.88 -9.57 -16.26
C LYS A 117 -17.36 -9.29 -16.47
N ASP A 118 -17.68 -8.04 -16.79
CA ASP A 118 -18.99 -7.70 -17.33
C ASP A 118 -19.22 -8.60 -18.55
N LYS A 119 -20.07 -9.62 -18.37
CA LYS A 119 -20.58 -10.40 -19.49
C LYS A 119 -21.44 -9.43 -20.28
N LYS A 120 -20.90 -8.86 -21.36
CA LYS A 120 -21.71 -8.22 -22.39
C LYS A 120 -22.77 -9.23 -22.81
N SER A 121 -24.02 -8.95 -22.44
CA SER A 121 -25.20 -9.63 -22.92
C SER A 121 -25.22 -9.49 -24.44
N LYS A 122 -24.93 -10.59 -25.13
CA LYS A 122 -25.13 -10.69 -26.57
C LYS A 122 -26.64 -10.94 -26.75
N VAL A 123 -27.35 -9.87 -27.09
CA VAL A 123 -28.64 -9.94 -27.80
C VAL A 123 -28.31 -10.02 -29.28
#